data_AF-A0A835Z937-F1
#
_entry.id   AF-A0A835Z937-F1
#
_cell.length_a   1.000
_cell.length_b   1.000
_cell.length_c   1.000
_cell.angle_alpha   90.00
_cell.angle_beta   90.00
_cell.angle_gamma   90.00
#
_symmetry.space_group_name_H-M   'P 1'
#
loop_
_entity.id
_entity.type
_entity.pdbx_description
1 polymer ?
#
loop_
_entity_poly.entity_id
_entity_poly.type
_entity_poly.pdbx_seq_one_letter_code
_entity_poly.pdbx_strand_id
1 'polypeptide(L)'
;MELADIPAAIRIDLASGMGSVLDVIRLVNPEIPSNQASSTFKRLATELPDVASSCRQLRINGNGKLTPCADARTLVEIVWSLPGKPARAFRRTSATTVCRVLGGDVSLVDEIEGRCRALQATEVGRAAQDFLIGDGSVQVSRELPAELQLATPEQRTLFVASWMHKRRLALIGREKTQQLALIKNGFDLLGSFGVADARDRIAFGDLVRRVVHTPAHDDGALIVARPMSEDDLSVATPLAQVAHRGPEISMHSVAAEMGVRI
;
A
#
# COMPACT_ATOMS: atom_id res chain seq x y z
N MET A 1 -13.96 -25.12 18.57
CA MET A 1 -14.11 -23.65 18.60
C MET A 1 -15.12 -23.31 17.53
N GLU A 2 -16.41 -23.30 17.90
CA GLU A 2 -17.51 -22.92 17.01
C GLU A 2 -17.30 -21.47 16.57
N LEU A 3 -17.11 -21.27 15.27
CA LEU A 3 -17.25 -19.96 14.65
C LEU A 3 -18.73 -19.58 14.82
N ALA A 4 -18.99 -18.64 15.72
CA ALA A 4 -20.29 -17.99 15.80
C ALA A 4 -20.70 -17.55 14.39
N ASP A 5 -21.88 -17.98 13.94
CA ASP A 5 -22.52 -17.57 12.68
C ASP A 5 -22.40 -16.06 12.54
N ILE A 6 -21.49 -15.58 11.68
CA ILE A 6 -21.46 -14.17 11.29
C ILE A 6 -22.68 -14.00 10.37
N PRO A 7 -23.77 -13.33 10.80
CA PRO A 7 -25.07 -13.47 10.14
C PRO A 7 -25.19 -12.87 8.73
N ALA A 8 -24.11 -12.36 8.14
CA ALA A 8 -24.12 -11.82 6.78
C ALA A 8 -22.70 -11.63 6.23
N ALA A 9 -22.04 -12.73 5.88
CA ALA A 9 -20.88 -12.64 4.99
C ALA A 9 -21.35 -12.19 3.60
N ILE A 10 -20.82 -11.07 3.10
CA ILE A 10 -21.03 -10.66 1.70
C ILE A 10 -20.33 -11.71 0.83
N ARG A 11 -21.06 -12.33 -0.10
CA ARG A 11 -20.44 -13.26 -1.05
C ARG A 11 -19.64 -12.46 -2.07
N ILE A 12 -18.39 -12.88 -2.27
CA ILE A 12 -17.45 -12.26 -3.22
C ILE A 12 -17.14 -13.27 -4.33
N ASP A 13 -17.16 -12.81 -5.56
CA ASP A 13 -16.67 -13.55 -6.71
C ASP A 13 -15.14 -13.41 -6.79
N LEU A 14 -14.43 -14.52 -6.61
CA LEU A 14 -12.97 -14.52 -6.51
C LEU A 14 -12.29 -14.16 -7.83
N ALA A 15 -12.93 -14.42 -8.98
CA ALA A 15 -12.35 -14.14 -10.29
C ALA A 15 -12.41 -12.65 -10.63
N SER A 16 -13.52 -11.98 -10.32
CA SER A 16 -13.71 -10.56 -10.60
C SER A 16 -13.36 -9.64 -9.42
N GLY A 17 -13.26 -10.18 -8.20
CA GLY A 17 -13.13 -9.38 -6.98
C GLY A 17 -14.39 -8.57 -6.65
N MET A 18 -15.55 -8.92 -7.20
CA MET A 18 -16.80 -8.17 -6.99
C MET A 18 -17.68 -8.83 -5.91
N GLY A 19 -18.32 -8.00 -5.09
CA GLY A 19 -19.23 -8.43 -4.02
C GLY A 19 -20.69 -8.43 -4.46
N SER A 20 -21.49 -9.31 -3.86
CA SER A 20 -22.94 -9.39 -4.08
C SER A 20 -23.67 -8.13 -3.58
N VAL A 21 -24.31 -7.40 -4.50
CA VAL A 21 -25.13 -6.24 -4.15
C VAL A 21 -26.31 -6.64 -3.26
N LEU A 22 -26.94 -7.78 -3.53
CA LEU A 22 -28.09 -8.23 -2.76
C LEU A 22 -27.74 -8.56 -1.30
N ASP A 23 -26.54 -9.08 -1.07
CA ASP A 23 -26.08 -9.38 0.29
C ASP A 23 -25.81 -8.09 1.06
N VAL A 24 -25.24 -7.07 0.40
CA VAL A 24 -25.04 -5.74 1.00
C VAL A 24 -26.36 -5.07 1.38
N ILE A 25 -27.37 -5.13 0.52
CA ILE A 25 -28.69 -4.56 0.81
C ILE A 25 -29.31 -5.23 2.05
N ARG A 26 -29.17 -6.55 2.17
CA ARG A 26 -29.65 -7.32 3.33
C ARG A 26 -28.81 -7.09 4.59
N LEU A 27 -27.50 -6.87 4.44
CA LEU A 27 -26.62 -6.52 5.55
C LEU A 27 -27.05 -5.20 6.19
N VAL A 28 -27.39 -4.20 5.38
CA VAL A 28 -27.86 -2.90 5.87
C VAL A 28 -29.30 -2.95 6.36
N ASN A 29 -30.15 -3.76 5.71
CA ASN A 29 -31.56 -3.92 6.06
C ASN A 29 -31.86 -5.39 6.43
N PRO A 30 -31.48 -5.85 7.63
CA PRO A 30 -31.59 -7.27 8.00
C PRO A 30 -33.03 -7.78 8.02
N GLU A 31 -34.00 -6.88 8.18
CA GLU A 31 -35.43 -7.20 8.22
C GLU A 31 -36.01 -7.55 6.84
N ILE A 32 -35.33 -7.21 5.73
CA ILE A 32 -35.89 -7.44 4.39
C ILE A 32 -35.53 -8.84 3.86
N PRO A 33 -36.51 -9.57 3.30
CA PRO A 33 -36.26 -10.84 2.63
C PRO A 33 -35.56 -10.66 1.28
N SER A 34 -34.97 -11.74 0.76
CA SER A 34 -34.15 -11.73 -0.47
C SER A 34 -34.89 -11.23 -1.72
N ASN A 35 -36.19 -11.50 -1.84
CA ASN A 35 -37.01 -11.00 -2.94
C ASN A 35 -37.17 -9.47 -2.88
N GLN A 36 -37.35 -8.91 -1.68
CA GLN A 36 -37.44 -7.47 -1.48
C GLN A 36 -36.09 -6.77 -1.69
N ALA A 37 -34.97 -7.42 -1.38
CA ALA A 37 -33.64 -6.89 -1.71
C ALA A 37 -33.46 -6.70 -3.22
N SER A 38 -33.93 -7.66 -4.04
CA SER A 38 -33.91 -7.54 -5.50
C SER A 38 -34.80 -6.41 -5.99
N SER A 39 -36.03 -6.28 -5.48
CA SER A 39 -36.92 -5.17 -5.82
C SER A 39 -36.35 -3.81 -5.41
N THR A 40 -35.69 -3.74 -4.26
CA THR A 40 -35.02 -2.53 -3.77
C THR A 40 -33.88 -2.13 -4.69
N PHE A 41 -33.03 -3.09 -5.11
CA PHE A 41 -31.98 -2.83 -6.09
C PHE A 41 -32.55 -2.36 -7.43
N LYS A 42 -33.63 -3.00 -7.94
CA LYS A 42 -34.26 -2.56 -9.19
C LYS A 42 -34.75 -1.12 -9.12
N ARG A 43 -35.37 -0.71 -8.01
CA ARG A 43 -35.79 0.69 -7.81
C ARG A 43 -34.60 1.63 -7.79
N LEU A 44 -33.55 1.29 -7.02
CA LEU A 44 -32.32 2.07 -6.99
C LEU A 44 -31.68 2.18 -8.37
N ALA A 45 -31.68 1.12 -9.16
CA ALA A 45 -31.13 1.13 -10.51
C ALA A 45 -31.91 2.04 -11.47
N THR A 46 -33.22 2.19 -11.27
CA THR A 46 -34.04 3.15 -12.00
C THR A 46 -33.76 4.59 -11.57
N GLU A 47 -33.56 4.83 -10.27
CA GLU A 47 -33.32 6.16 -9.70
C GLU A 47 -31.87 6.65 -9.94
N LEU A 48 -30.90 5.73 -9.98
CA LEU A 48 -29.46 5.99 -10.08
C LEU A 48 -28.85 5.10 -11.19
N PRO A 49 -29.04 5.47 -12.47
CA PRO A 49 -28.57 4.65 -13.59
C PRO A 49 -27.04 4.49 -13.63
N ASP A 50 -26.29 5.48 -13.14
CA ASP A 50 -24.83 5.43 -13.10
C ASP A 50 -24.35 4.28 -12.21
N VAL A 51 -24.91 4.15 -11.01
CA VAL A 51 -24.60 3.06 -10.07
C VAL A 51 -25.00 1.70 -10.64
N ALA A 52 -26.13 1.64 -11.35
CA ALA A 52 -26.57 0.42 -12.02
C ALA A 52 -25.62 -0.03 -13.14
N SER A 53 -25.07 0.93 -13.90
CA SER A 53 -24.15 0.65 -15.01
C SER A 53 -22.81 0.08 -14.53
N SER A 54 -22.39 0.40 -13.31
CA SER A 54 -21.21 -0.14 -12.64
C SER A 54 -21.42 -1.57 -12.10
N CYS A 55 -22.68 -2.05 -12.02
CA CYS A 55 -23.00 -3.39 -11.57
C CYS A 55 -22.96 -4.41 -12.72
N ARG A 56 -22.36 -5.58 -12.48
CA ARG A 56 -22.33 -6.70 -13.45
C ARG A 56 -23.17 -7.86 -12.96
N GLN A 57 -23.87 -8.54 -13.87
CA GLN A 57 -24.57 -9.78 -13.56
C GLN A 57 -23.59 -10.95 -13.62
N LEU A 58 -23.24 -11.52 -12.47
CA LEU A 58 -22.27 -12.61 -12.36
C LEU A 58 -22.88 -13.83 -11.67
N ARG A 59 -22.38 -15.02 -12.00
CA ARG A 59 -22.55 -16.21 -11.17
C ARG A 59 -21.36 -16.25 -10.21
N ILE A 60 -21.60 -15.96 -8.94
CA ILE A 60 -20.55 -15.84 -7.93
C ILE A 60 -19.80 -17.18 -7.83
N ASN A 61 -18.50 -17.17 -8.13
CA ASN A 61 -17.64 -18.34 -8.19
C ASN A 61 -18.19 -19.44 -9.12
N GLY A 62 -18.81 -19.06 -10.23
CA GLY A 62 -19.41 -19.96 -11.22
C GLY A 62 -20.72 -20.64 -10.77
N ASN A 63 -21.17 -20.39 -9.54
CA ASN A 63 -22.29 -21.10 -8.92
C ASN A 63 -23.55 -20.22 -8.82
N GLY A 64 -24.71 -20.88 -8.77
CA GLY A 64 -26.00 -20.24 -8.48
C GLY A 64 -26.60 -19.41 -9.62
N LYS A 65 -27.45 -18.45 -9.25
CA LYS A 65 -28.15 -17.55 -10.18
C LYS A 65 -27.30 -16.34 -10.52
N LEU A 66 -27.55 -15.74 -11.67
CA LEU A 66 -27.01 -14.42 -12.01
C LEU A 66 -27.43 -13.43 -10.93
N THR A 67 -26.42 -12.84 -10.29
CA THR A 67 -26.54 -11.94 -9.16
C THR A 67 -25.87 -10.61 -9.55
N PRO A 68 -26.48 -9.46 -9.26
CA PRO A 68 -25.81 -8.19 -9.43
C PRO A 68 -24.63 -8.10 -8.45
N CYS A 69 -23.44 -7.90 -9.00
CA CYS A 69 -22.19 -7.78 -8.28
C CYS A 69 -21.52 -6.45 -8.64
N ALA A 70 -20.81 -5.85 -7.70
CA ALA A 70 -20.08 -4.61 -7.91
C ALA A 70 -18.79 -4.58 -7.08
N ASP A 71 -17.89 -3.66 -7.41
CA ASP A 71 -16.68 -3.40 -6.61
C ASP A 71 -17.03 -2.76 -5.26
N ALA A 72 -16.09 -2.79 -4.31
CA ALA A 72 -16.33 -2.26 -2.97
C ALA A 72 -16.78 -0.80 -2.97
N ARG A 73 -16.22 0.02 -3.87
CA ARG A 73 -16.60 1.43 -4.03
C ARG A 73 -18.08 1.59 -4.42
N THR A 74 -18.53 0.91 -5.47
CA THR A 74 -19.92 0.97 -5.91
C THR A 74 -20.85 0.40 -4.83
N LEU A 75 -20.43 -0.65 -4.12
CA LEU A 75 -21.23 -1.17 -3.00
C LEU A 75 -21.42 -0.14 -1.89
N VAL A 76 -20.39 0.64 -1.55
CA VAL A 76 -20.51 1.74 -0.59
C VAL A 76 -21.51 2.79 -1.09
N GLU A 77 -21.44 3.19 -2.36
CA GLU A 77 -22.41 4.14 -2.97
C GLU A 77 -23.86 3.62 -2.90
N ILE A 78 -24.06 2.32 -3.13
CA ILE A 78 -25.35 1.66 -2.94
C ILE A 78 -25.82 1.78 -1.49
N VAL A 79 -24.95 1.51 -0.50
CA VAL A 79 -25.28 1.62 0.93
C VAL A 79 -25.76 3.04 1.28
N TRP A 80 -25.08 4.07 0.79
CA TRP A 80 -25.48 5.46 1.02
C TRP A 80 -26.83 5.80 0.40
N SER A 81 -27.16 5.16 -0.72
CA SER A 81 -28.41 5.37 -1.47
C SER A 81 -29.59 4.59 -0.93
N LEU A 82 -29.38 3.61 -0.04
CA LEU A 82 -30.46 2.76 0.46
C LEU A 82 -31.52 3.56 1.27
N PRO A 83 -32.82 3.34 0.99
CA PRO A 83 -33.89 3.91 1.79
C PRO A 83 -34.12 3.10 3.08
N GLY A 84 -34.85 3.70 4.02
CA GLY A 84 -35.31 3.02 5.24
C GLY A 84 -34.62 3.48 6.53
N LYS A 85 -35.22 3.10 7.67
CA LYS A 85 -34.71 3.41 9.01
C LYS A 85 -33.33 2.78 9.28
N PRO A 86 -33.07 1.50 8.91
CA PRO A 86 -31.75 0.88 9.14
C PRO A 86 -30.64 1.59 8.37
N ALA A 87 -30.84 1.87 7.09
CA ALA A 87 -29.89 2.65 6.29
C ALA A 87 -29.64 4.06 6.86
N ARG A 88 -30.68 4.73 7.38
CA ARG A 88 -30.52 6.03 8.06
C ARG A 88 -29.67 5.92 9.33
N ALA A 89 -29.86 4.86 10.12
CA ALA A 89 -29.06 4.60 11.31
C ALA A 89 -27.59 4.33 10.93
N PHE A 90 -27.36 3.52 9.89
CA PHE A 90 -26.02 3.27 9.34
C PHE A 90 -25.33 4.58 8.96
N ARG A 91 -25.98 5.43 8.14
CA ARG A 91 -25.44 6.73 7.75
C ARG A 91 -25.15 7.64 8.93
N ARG A 92 -25.99 7.62 9.97
CA ARG A 92 -25.76 8.40 11.20
C ARG A 92 -24.50 7.95 11.92
N THR A 93 -24.28 6.64 12.04
CA THR A 93 -23.07 6.07 12.64
C THR A 93 -21.83 6.40 11.80
N SER A 94 -21.92 6.27 10.48
CA SER A 94 -20.83 6.61 9.56
C SER A 94 -20.45 8.09 9.62
N ALA A 95 -21.44 8.99 9.76
CA ALA A 95 -21.19 10.42 9.90
C ALA A 95 -20.31 10.74 11.11
N THR A 96 -20.48 10.04 12.24
CA THR A 96 -19.61 10.20 13.41
C THR A 96 -18.16 9.89 13.07
N THR A 97 -17.89 8.79 12.35
CA THR A 97 -16.54 8.45 11.91
C THR A 97 -15.97 9.49 10.95
N VAL A 98 -16.77 9.98 10.00
CA VAL A 98 -16.35 11.04 9.07
C VAL A 98 -16.00 12.33 9.83
N CYS A 99 -16.80 12.72 10.82
CA CYS A 99 -16.49 13.88 11.66
C CYS A 99 -15.18 13.70 12.45
N ARG A 100 -14.88 12.49 12.95
CA ARG A 100 -13.59 12.21 13.61
C ARG A 100 -12.41 12.38 12.65
N VAL A 101 -12.53 11.86 11.43
CA VAL A 101 -11.52 12.04 10.37
C VAL A 101 -11.30 13.52 10.07
N LEU A 102 -12.37 14.27 9.80
CA LEU A 102 -12.29 15.69 9.47
C LEU A 102 -11.82 16.56 10.64
N GLY A 103 -12.12 16.14 11.87
CA GLY A 103 -11.68 16.79 13.10
C GLY A 103 -10.23 16.51 13.47
N GLY A 104 -9.51 15.67 12.72
CA GLY A 104 -8.12 15.31 13.01
C GLY A 104 -7.95 14.48 14.28
N ASP A 105 -8.94 13.64 14.62
CA ASP A 105 -8.87 12.77 15.79
C ASP A 105 -7.80 11.69 15.61
N VAL A 106 -6.65 11.88 16.25
CA VAL A 106 -5.49 10.97 16.16
C VAL A 106 -5.81 9.59 16.74
N SER A 107 -6.73 9.46 17.69
CA SER A 107 -7.12 8.16 18.26
C SER A 107 -7.74 7.22 17.21
N LEU A 108 -8.28 7.78 16.12
CA LEU A 108 -8.79 6.98 15.01
C LEU A 108 -7.67 6.26 14.25
N VAL A 109 -6.44 6.78 14.24
CA VAL A 109 -5.28 6.13 13.63
C VAL A 109 -4.97 4.84 14.37
N ASP A 110 -4.90 4.89 15.70
CA ASP A 110 -4.65 3.71 16.54
C ASP A 110 -5.72 2.63 16.35
N GLU A 111 -7.00 3.03 16.25
CA GLU A 111 -8.11 2.12 15.95
C GLU A 111 -7.95 1.46 14.57
N ILE A 112 -7.59 2.24 13.55
CA ILE A 112 -7.36 1.73 12.19
C ILE A 112 -6.18 0.76 12.17
N GLU A 113 -5.08 1.08 12.85
CA GLU A 113 -3.93 0.17 12.97
C GLU A 113 -4.31 -1.13 13.68
N GLY A 114 -5.04 -1.05 14.79
CA GLY A 114 -5.55 -2.22 15.51
C GLY A 114 -6.42 -3.11 14.62
N ARG A 115 -7.34 -2.51 13.85
CA ARG A 115 -8.15 -3.23 12.86
C ARG A 115 -7.32 -3.83 11.74
N CYS A 116 -6.33 -3.12 11.24
CA CYS A 116 -5.42 -3.61 10.21
C CYS A 116 -4.67 -4.86 10.70
N ARG A 117 -4.09 -4.81 11.90
CA ARG A 117 -3.41 -5.97 12.52
C ARG A 117 -4.37 -7.15 12.69
N ALA A 118 -5.60 -6.91 13.16
CA ALA A 118 -6.61 -7.95 13.34
C ALA A 118 -7.03 -8.61 12.01
N LEU A 119 -7.24 -7.81 10.95
CA LEU A 119 -7.57 -8.33 9.62
C LEU A 119 -6.40 -9.11 9.02
N GLN A 120 -5.18 -8.57 9.13
CA GLN A 120 -3.97 -9.21 8.60
C GLN A 120 -3.61 -10.52 9.30
N ALA A 121 -4.04 -10.71 10.55
CA ALA A 121 -3.81 -11.94 11.30
C ALA A 121 -4.53 -13.17 10.71
N THR A 122 -5.59 -12.99 9.92
CA THR A 122 -6.39 -14.09 9.36
C THR A 122 -6.41 -14.04 7.83
N GLU A 123 -6.52 -15.19 7.18
CA GLU A 123 -6.63 -15.24 5.71
C GLU A 123 -7.91 -14.59 5.21
N VAL A 124 -9.03 -14.82 5.89
CA VAL A 124 -10.33 -14.21 5.58
C VAL A 124 -10.28 -12.69 5.75
N GLY A 125 -9.63 -12.20 6.81
CA GLY A 125 -9.47 -10.77 7.06
C GLY A 125 -8.61 -10.08 5.99
N ARG A 126 -7.52 -10.73 5.55
CA ARG A 126 -6.70 -10.26 4.42
C ARG A 126 -7.52 -10.17 3.14
N ALA A 127 -8.27 -11.21 2.80
CA ALA A 127 -9.14 -11.20 1.62
C ALA A 127 -10.20 -10.10 1.68
N ALA A 128 -10.80 -9.85 2.86
CA ALA A 128 -11.76 -8.77 3.05
C ALA A 128 -11.10 -7.39 2.92
N GLN A 129 -9.88 -7.22 3.44
CA GLN A 129 -9.13 -5.98 3.30
C GLN A 129 -8.74 -5.71 1.85
N ASP A 130 -8.27 -6.72 1.13
CA ASP A 130 -7.93 -6.63 -0.30
C ASP A 130 -9.17 -6.27 -1.13
N PHE A 131 -10.33 -6.82 -0.79
CA PHE A 131 -11.60 -6.46 -1.43
C PHE A 131 -12.00 -5.00 -1.19
N LEU A 132 -11.86 -4.51 0.05
CA LEU A 132 -12.29 -3.15 0.43
C LEU A 132 -11.33 -2.05 -0.02
N ILE A 133 -10.03 -2.32 -0.03
CA ILE A 133 -8.97 -1.34 -0.35
C ILE A 133 -8.53 -1.45 -1.82
N GLY A 134 -8.65 -2.63 -2.43
CA GLY A 134 -8.22 -2.84 -3.80
C GLY A 134 -8.95 -1.93 -4.80
N ASP A 135 -8.24 -1.42 -5.79
CA ASP A 135 -8.74 -0.53 -6.85
C ASP A 135 -9.72 -1.23 -7.83
N GLY A 136 -10.43 -2.27 -7.41
CA GLY A 136 -11.28 -3.10 -8.29
C GLY A 136 -10.51 -3.94 -9.31
N SER A 137 -9.21 -3.69 -9.50
CA SER A 137 -8.28 -4.57 -10.19
C SER A 137 -7.70 -5.56 -9.18
N VAL A 138 -8.52 -6.47 -8.67
CA VAL A 138 -7.94 -7.77 -8.34
C VAL A 138 -7.61 -8.41 -9.69
N GLN A 139 -6.51 -7.99 -10.30
CA GLN A 139 -5.76 -8.95 -11.10
C GLN A 139 -5.33 -9.98 -10.08
N VAL A 140 -6.17 -11.01 -9.94
CA VAL A 140 -5.73 -12.33 -9.57
C VAL A 140 -4.80 -12.78 -10.69
N SER A 141 -3.65 -12.13 -10.86
CA SER A 141 -2.45 -12.79 -11.31
C SER A 141 -2.01 -13.65 -10.12
N ARG A 142 -2.80 -14.71 -9.87
CA ARG A 142 -2.41 -15.87 -9.07
C ARG A 142 -1.45 -16.78 -9.83
N GLU A 143 -0.99 -16.35 -10.99
CA GLU A 143 0.22 -16.89 -11.54
C GLU A 143 1.33 -15.99 -11.04
N LEU A 144 2.00 -16.44 -9.97
CA LEU A 144 3.42 -16.16 -9.83
C LEU A 144 4.03 -16.29 -11.23
N PRO A 145 4.82 -15.29 -11.70
CA PRO A 145 5.55 -15.39 -12.97
C PRO A 145 6.03 -16.83 -13.15
N ALA A 146 5.83 -17.43 -14.33
CA ALA A 146 6.06 -18.87 -14.53
C ALA A 146 7.45 -19.33 -14.00
N GLU A 147 8.42 -18.41 -14.03
CA GLU A 147 9.76 -18.48 -13.44
C GLU A 147 9.80 -18.84 -11.94
N LEU A 148 8.81 -18.43 -11.15
CA LEU A 148 8.71 -18.66 -9.70
C LEU A 148 7.95 -19.93 -9.32
N GLN A 149 7.29 -20.58 -10.28
CA GLN A 149 6.63 -21.87 -10.02
C GLN A 149 7.67 -22.96 -9.70
N LEU A 150 8.86 -22.87 -10.30
CA LEU A 150 10.01 -23.76 -10.08
C LEU A 150 10.99 -23.25 -9.01
N ALA A 151 10.80 -22.03 -8.49
CA ALA A 151 11.70 -21.43 -7.53
C ALA A 151 11.55 -22.03 -6.12
N THR A 152 12.68 -22.15 -5.41
CA THR A 152 12.69 -22.60 -4.02
C THR A 152 11.99 -21.58 -3.09
N PRO A 153 11.53 -21.99 -1.90
CA PRO A 153 10.89 -21.07 -0.95
C PRO A 153 11.74 -19.82 -0.64
N GLU A 154 13.07 -19.98 -0.54
CA GLU A 154 14.01 -18.87 -0.30
C GLU A 154 14.12 -17.91 -1.49
N GLN A 155 14.12 -18.44 -2.72
CA GLN A 155 14.11 -17.60 -3.92
C GLN A 155 12.81 -16.80 -4.03
N ARG A 156 11.69 -17.38 -3.61
CA ARG A 156 10.39 -16.69 -3.57
C ARG A 156 10.40 -15.55 -2.54
N THR A 157 10.97 -15.75 -1.35
CA THR A 157 11.04 -14.68 -0.34
C THR A 157 11.94 -13.53 -0.80
N LEU A 158 13.11 -13.84 -1.38
CA LEU A 158 14.00 -12.82 -1.96
C LEU A 158 13.34 -12.06 -3.11
N PHE A 159 12.60 -12.75 -3.98
CA PHE A 159 11.85 -12.12 -5.06
C PHE A 159 10.78 -11.18 -4.53
N VAL A 160 9.97 -11.62 -3.56
CA VAL A 160 8.93 -10.78 -2.95
C VAL A 160 9.56 -9.56 -2.27
N ALA A 161 10.67 -9.72 -1.56
CA ALA A 161 11.39 -8.61 -0.94
C ALA A 161 11.91 -7.60 -1.99
N SER A 162 12.53 -8.09 -3.06
CA SER A 162 13.01 -7.26 -4.18
C SER A 162 11.86 -6.54 -4.89
N TRP A 163 10.75 -7.22 -5.13
CA TRP A 163 9.57 -6.64 -5.77
C TRP A 163 8.91 -5.58 -4.90
N MET A 164 8.74 -5.85 -3.60
CA MET A 164 8.24 -4.87 -2.63
C MET A 164 9.17 -3.65 -2.55
N HIS A 165 10.49 -3.86 -2.53
CA HIS A 165 11.47 -2.78 -2.55
C HIS A 165 11.36 -1.93 -3.83
N LYS A 166 11.28 -2.56 -5.01
CA LYS A 166 11.09 -1.87 -6.29
C LYS A 166 9.79 -1.06 -6.33
N ARG A 167 8.70 -1.62 -5.79
CA ARG A 167 7.40 -0.94 -5.72
C ARG A 167 7.42 0.23 -4.75
N ARG A 168 8.11 0.09 -3.60
CA ARG A 168 8.35 1.17 -2.64
C ARG A 168 9.15 2.31 -3.27
N LEU A 169 10.23 2.02 -3.98
CA LEU A 169 11.01 3.02 -4.71
C LEU A 169 10.18 3.76 -5.76
N ALA A 170 9.30 3.05 -6.47
CA ALA A 170 8.41 3.68 -7.45
C ALA A 170 7.39 4.65 -6.80
N LEU A 171 6.87 4.32 -5.61
CA LEU A 171 5.98 5.20 -4.86
C LEU A 171 6.70 6.46 -4.38
N ILE A 172 7.90 6.31 -3.80
CA ILE A 172 8.74 7.44 -3.37
C ILE A 172 9.06 8.35 -4.56
N GLY A 173 9.37 7.77 -5.73
CA GLY A 173 9.59 8.53 -6.96
C GLY A 173 8.37 9.36 -7.39
N ARG A 174 7.16 8.80 -7.30
CA ARG A 174 5.91 9.52 -7.60
C ARG A 174 5.68 10.66 -6.62
N GLU A 175 5.87 10.42 -5.33
CA GLU A 175 5.72 11.45 -4.30
C GLU A 175 6.69 12.61 -4.50
N LYS A 176 7.97 12.33 -4.73
CA LYS A 176 8.98 13.35 -5.06
C LYS A 176 8.59 14.15 -6.30
N THR A 177 8.07 13.49 -7.33
CA THR A 177 7.61 14.16 -8.56
C THR A 177 6.44 15.11 -8.28
N GLN A 178 5.49 14.69 -7.45
CA GLN A 178 4.36 15.53 -7.03
C GLN A 178 4.82 16.73 -6.19
N GLN A 179 5.74 16.53 -5.24
CA GLN A 179 6.31 17.62 -4.45
C GLN A 179 7.02 18.65 -5.34
N LEU A 180 7.87 18.20 -6.28
CA LEU A 180 8.53 19.09 -7.23
C LEU A 180 7.54 19.87 -8.10
N ALA A 181 6.42 19.25 -8.50
CA ALA A 181 5.37 19.94 -9.24
C ALA A 181 4.69 21.04 -8.42
N LEU A 182 4.39 20.80 -7.15
CA LEU A 182 3.83 21.82 -6.24
C LEU A 182 4.79 22.98 -6.02
N ILE A 183 6.07 22.68 -5.79
CA ILE A 183 7.14 23.66 -5.61
C ILE A 183 7.26 24.54 -6.85
N LYS A 184 7.31 23.92 -8.04
CA LYS A 184 7.35 24.64 -9.32
C LYS A 184 6.14 25.55 -9.50
N ASN A 185 4.93 25.04 -9.27
CA ASN A 185 3.71 25.83 -9.41
C ASN A 185 3.68 27.03 -8.45
N GLY A 186 4.14 26.87 -7.21
CA GLY A 186 4.24 27.98 -6.25
C GLY A 186 5.24 29.05 -6.70
N PHE A 187 6.37 28.65 -7.26
CA PHE A 187 7.36 29.58 -7.78
C PHE A 187 6.88 30.31 -9.05
N ASP A 188 6.24 29.60 -9.97
CA ASP A 188 5.61 30.17 -11.18
C ASP A 188 4.56 31.23 -10.79
N LEU A 189 3.79 30.98 -9.72
CA LEU A 189 2.81 31.92 -9.17
C LEU A 189 3.46 33.18 -8.59
N LEU A 190 4.52 33.06 -7.79
CA LEU A 190 5.27 34.21 -7.26
C LEU A 190 5.89 35.06 -8.38
N GLY A 191 6.37 34.41 -9.45
CA GLY A 191 6.86 35.08 -10.65
C GLY A 191 5.75 35.88 -11.34
N SER A 192 4.53 35.36 -11.41
CA SER A 192 3.39 36.06 -12.04
C SER A 192 2.98 37.35 -11.32
N PHE A 193 3.22 37.45 -10.00
CA PHE A 193 2.97 38.66 -9.23
C PHE A 193 4.12 39.67 -9.28
N GLY A 194 5.24 39.35 -9.93
CA GLY A 194 6.43 40.21 -9.96
C GLY A 194 7.15 40.34 -8.61
N VAL A 195 6.88 39.42 -7.67
CA VAL A 195 7.41 39.48 -6.30
C VAL A 195 8.69 38.64 -6.14
N ALA A 196 8.97 37.72 -7.06
CA ALA A 196 10.13 36.83 -6.97
C ALA A 196 11.46 37.55 -7.21
N ASP A 197 12.24 37.74 -6.14
CA ASP A 197 13.55 38.37 -6.19
C ASP A 197 14.69 37.34 -6.43
N ALA A 198 15.94 37.82 -6.47
CA ALA A 198 17.11 36.95 -6.64
C ALA A 198 17.31 35.97 -5.46
N ARG A 199 16.87 36.35 -4.26
CA ARG A 199 16.98 35.53 -3.05
C ARG A 199 15.96 34.39 -3.06
N ASP A 200 14.75 34.64 -3.54
CA ASP A 200 13.70 33.64 -3.72
C ASP A 200 14.12 32.54 -4.71
N ARG A 201 14.85 32.90 -5.77
CA ARG A 201 15.42 31.94 -6.74
C ARG A 201 16.43 30.99 -6.09
N ILE A 202 17.28 31.52 -5.19
CA ILE A 202 18.27 30.71 -4.46
C ILE A 202 17.54 29.77 -3.49
N ALA A 203 16.59 30.30 -2.71
CA ALA A 203 15.79 29.52 -1.77
C ALA A 203 15.01 28.39 -2.48
N PHE A 204 14.43 28.68 -3.65
CA PHE A 204 13.77 27.69 -4.50
C PHE A 204 14.75 26.59 -4.95
N GLY A 205 15.95 26.97 -5.42
CA GLY A 205 16.99 26.02 -5.82
C GLY A 205 17.39 25.08 -4.69
N ASP A 206 17.54 25.60 -3.47
CA ASP A 206 17.88 24.80 -2.29
C ASP A 206 16.73 23.87 -1.89
N LEU A 207 15.47 24.30 -2.05
CA LEU A 207 14.30 23.50 -1.76
C LEU A 207 14.15 22.33 -2.76
N VAL A 208 14.39 22.57 -4.05
CA VAL A 208 14.46 21.52 -5.07
C VAL A 208 15.58 20.53 -4.76
N ARG A 209 16.79 21.01 -4.46
CA ARG A 209 17.91 20.14 -4.06
C ARG A 209 17.55 19.29 -2.85
N ARG A 210 16.88 19.88 -1.85
CA ARG A 210 16.42 19.14 -0.67
C ARG A 210 15.49 18.01 -1.06
N VAL A 211 14.44 18.24 -1.84
CA VAL A 211 13.49 17.18 -2.25
C VAL A 211 14.18 16.08 -3.07
N VAL A 212 15.06 16.46 -3.99
CA VAL A 212 15.82 15.50 -4.81
C VAL A 212 16.73 14.63 -3.93
N HIS A 213 17.52 15.26 -3.06
CA HIS A 213 18.54 14.60 -2.25
C HIS A 213 18.05 14.06 -0.90
N THR A 214 16.80 14.30 -0.51
CA THR A 214 16.25 13.71 0.71
C THR A 214 16.29 12.18 0.53
N PRO A 215 17.10 11.45 1.33
CA PRO A 215 17.08 10.00 1.29
C PRO A 215 15.68 9.53 1.66
N ALA A 216 15.22 8.44 1.05
CA ALA A 216 13.98 7.82 1.49
C ALA A 216 14.14 7.51 2.99
N HIS A 217 13.40 8.21 3.85
CA HIS A 217 13.47 7.98 5.28
C HIS A 217 13.07 6.52 5.53
N ASP A 218 14.03 5.70 5.93
CA ASP A 218 13.81 4.28 6.14
C ASP A 218 13.40 4.08 7.60
N ASP A 219 12.17 4.49 7.94
CA ASP A 219 11.62 4.41 9.31
C ASP A 219 11.29 2.97 9.75
N GLY A 220 11.82 1.96 9.05
CA GLY A 220 11.55 0.55 9.31
C GLY A 220 12.53 -0.38 8.60
N ALA A 221 13.83 -0.03 8.60
CA ALA A 221 14.84 -0.99 8.21
C ALA A 221 14.79 -2.19 9.17
N LEU A 222 14.15 -3.26 8.71
CA LEU A 222 14.64 -4.61 8.95
C LEU A 222 16.16 -4.53 8.78
N ILE A 223 16.91 -4.91 9.82
CA ILE A 223 18.37 -4.92 9.82
C ILE A 223 18.82 -5.91 8.73
N VAL A 224 18.85 -5.46 7.48
CA VAL A 224 19.71 -6.00 6.44
C VAL A 224 21.06 -5.38 6.75
N ALA A 225 22.03 -6.25 7.01
CA ALA A 225 23.38 -5.90 7.43
C ALA A 225 23.88 -4.64 6.71
N ARG A 226 24.25 -3.63 7.51
CA ARG A 226 24.98 -2.46 7.02
C ARG A 226 26.19 -2.92 6.21
N PRO A 227 26.50 -2.32 5.04
CA PRO A 227 27.87 -2.33 4.57
C PRO A 227 28.70 -1.64 5.66
N MET A 228 29.69 -2.36 6.17
CA MET A 228 30.52 -1.92 7.29
C MET A 228 31.13 -0.55 7.02
N SER A 229 31.03 0.35 8.01
CA SER A 229 31.80 1.58 8.04
C SER A 229 33.29 1.26 8.14
N GLU A 230 34.11 2.03 7.42
CA GLU A 230 35.59 1.89 7.39
C GLU A 230 36.26 2.11 8.77
N ASP A 231 35.53 2.63 9.76
CA ASP A 231 36.03 2.86 11.12
C ASP A 231 36.03 1.61 12.04
N ASP A 232 35.48 0.47 11.60
CA ASP A 232 35.45 -0.78 12.40
C ASP A 232 36.56 -1.79 12.02
N LEU A 233 37.57 -1.38 11.23
CA LEU A 233 38.67 -2.25 10.78
C LEU A 233 39.86 -2.35 11.74
N SER A 234 39.66 -2.21 13.06
CA SER A 234 40.70 -2.58 14.04
C SER A 234 40.47 -3.99 14.60
N VAL A 235 40.24 -4.98 13.74
CA VAL A 235 40.51 -6.37 14.12
C VAL A 235 42.01 -6.55 14.01
N ALA A 236 42.69 -6.65 15.16
CA ALA A 236 44.11 -6.96 15.22
C ALA A 236 44.39 -8.18 14.32
N THR A 237 45.22 -7.97 13.30
CA THR A 237 45.69 -9.05 12.45
C THR A 237 46.31 -10.11 13.36
N PRO A 238 45.83 -11.37 13.34
CA PRO A 238 46.40 -12.42 14.17
C PRO A 238 47.89 -12.52 13.86
N LEU A 239 48.72 -12.45 14.90
CA LEU A 239 50.18 -12.56 14.78
C LEU A 239 50.50 -13.87 14.04
N ALA A 240 50.97 -13.76 12.80
CA ALA A 240 51.45 -14.91 12.05
C ALA A 240 52.59 -15.57 12.82
N GLN A 241 52.56 -16.90 12.93
CA GLN A 241 53.60 -17.66 13.61
C GLN A 241 54.97 -17.38 12.96
N VAL A 242 56.00 -17.19 13.79
CA VAL A 242 57.36 -16.77 13.40
C VAL A 242 57.96 -17.66 12.30
N ALA A 243 57.55 -18.92 12.21
CA ALA A 243 58.00 -19.88 11.19
C ALA A 243 57.59 -19.54 9.75
N HIS A 244 56.67 -18.59 9.54
CA HIS A 244 56.17 -18.19 8.21
C HIS A 244 56.55 -16.76 7.82
N ARG A 245 57.30 -16.02 8.65
CA ARG A 245 57.86 -14.73 8.22
C ARG A 245 59.09 -14.98 7.36
N GLY A 246 58.99 -14.62 6.07
CA GLY A 246 60.18 -14.43 5.24
C GLY A 246 61.08 -13.34 5.81
N PRO A 247 62.32 -13.19 5.31
CA PRO A 247 63.23 -12.14 5.78
C PRO A 247 62.55 -10.78 5.68
N GLU A 248 62.54 -10.02 6.79
CA GLU A 248 61.94 -8.69 6.83
C GLU A 248 62.82 -7.73 6.01
N ILE A 249 62.43 -7.48 4.77
CA ILE A 249 63.09 -6.49 3.92
C ILE A 249 62.36 -5.16 4.16
N SER A 250 63.07 -4.17 4.69
CA SER A 250 62.52 -2.83 4.90
C SER A 250 62.06 -2.23 3.57
N MET A 251 60.84 -1.69 3.53
CA MET A 251 60.32 -0.97 2.36
C MET A 251 61.27 0.14 1.87
N HIS A 252 62.01 0.78 2.78
CA HIS A 252 63.01 1.79 2.40
C HIS A 252 64.18 1.18 1.60
N SER A 253 64.57 -0.05 1.91
CA SER A 253 65.65 -0.74 1.17
C SER A 253 65.22 -1.11 -0.25
N VAL A 254 63.98 -1.61 -0.41
CA VAL A 254 63.42 -1.93 -1.73
C VAL A 254 63.19 -0.67 -2.56
N ALA A 255 62.68 0.40 -1.94
CA ALA A 255 62.44 1.67 -2.63
C ALA A 255 63.73 2.33 -3.13
N ALA A 256 64.79 2.29 -2.32
CA ALA A 256 66.11 2.78 -2.70
C ALA A 256 66.69 1.99 -3.87
N GLU A 257 66.54 0.65 -3.87
CA GLU A 257 67.01 -0.22 -4.94
C GLU A 257 66.23 -0.01 -6.25
N MET A 258 64.93 0.32 -6.15
CA MET A 258 64.08 0.65 -7.30
C MET A 258 64.19 2.12 -7.77
N GLY A 259 65.07 2.93 -7.16
CA GLY A 259 65.25 4.34 -7.52
C GLY A 259 64.05 5.24 -7.17
N VAL A 260 63.12 4.75 -6.35
CA VAL A 260 61.95 5.49 -5.90
C VAL A 260 62.30 6.20 -4.59
N ARG A 261 62.31 7.54 -4.62
CA ARG A 261 62.42 8.33 -3.38
C ARG A 261 61.06 8.33 -2.67
N ILE A 262 60.95 7.53 -1.61
CA ILE A 262 59.86 7.58 -0.63
C ILE A 262 60.28 8.49 0.52
#